data_AF-A0AA86ML85-F1
#
_entry.id   AF-A0AA86ML85-F1
#
_cell.length_a   1.000
_cell.length_b   1.000
_cell.length_c   1.000
_cell.angle_alpha   90.00
_cell.angle_beta   90.00
_cell.angle_gamma   90.00
#
_symmetry.space_group_name_H-M   'P 1'
#
loop_
_entity.id
_entity.type
_entity.pdbx_description
1 polymer ?
#
loop_
_entity_poly.entity_id
_entity_poly.type
_entity_poly.pdbx_seq_one_letter_code
_entity_poly.pdbx_strand_id
1 'polypeptide(L)'
;MIKNAFAYVTRKSLKSLIIILVILSMSTLSLISLSIKDATDRASKETFANITNSFSMEINRQVNPGTPRGGGNVKGEDIKKISQTDSIDSYVKRINSVADLVDYDIIETQETLANQSPERAKNFKRTVMLTGVNDSSKETKFVSEAYKLVEGKHLENEDKNKILMHKDLAEKNNLKVGDKIKIKSNLFDADNEKGADETVEVEIKGLFDGHNSGGVSAAQELYENTLITDVHTAAKVYGNTEDTAVYQDATFFVKGDKNLDSVIKDLGKLDINWREYNLIKSSSNYPALQQSISGIYSISNKLFVGSLIFAGVVVSLLLFLWMNARKKEIAVLLSLGISKLEIFGQFLIEMVFISIPAFVGSYFLAQYTADKLGNNILNKVTGDIAKQIARQSASSQLGGGAEAEGFNKTLSSLDINVLPKFIIYVVIFMSLVLLVSLIISSFNILRRNSKELLIDNN
;
A
#
# COMPACT_ATOMS: atom_id res chain seq x y z
N MET A 1 20.78 4.49 48.74
CA MET A 1 20.63 3.77 47.46
C MET A 1 20.93 4.66 46.24
N ILE A 2 20.21 5.75 46.01
CA ILE A 2 20.40 6.62 44.80
C ILE A 2 21.83 7.17 44.66
N LYS A 3 22.40 7.77 45.72
CA LYS A 3 23.79 8.27 45.71
C LYS A 3 24.81 7.17 45.39
N ASN A 4 24.61 5.98 45.94
CA ASN A 4 25.50 4.83 45.73
C ASN A 4 25.41 4.33 44.28
N ALA A 5 24.20 4.27 43.72
CA ALA A 5 23.98 3.90 42.33
C ALA A 5 24.66 4.89 41.37
N PHE A 6 24.48 6.20 41.59
CA PHE A 6 25.12 7.23 40.78
C PHE A 6 26.65 7.17 40.87
N ALA A 7 27.20 7.04 42.09
CA ALA A 7 28.64 6.87 42.31
C ALA A 7 29.17 5.59 41.63
N TYR A 8 28.37 4.52 41.58
CA TYR A 8 28.76 3.30 40.90
C TYR A 8 28.83 3.48 39.38
N VAL A 9 27.77 4.03 38.78
CA VAL A 9 27.65 4.27 37.33
C VAL A 9 28.81 5.13 36.82
N THR A 10 29.20 6.16 37.58
CA THR A 10 30.31 7.05 37.24
C THR A 10 31.68 6.41 37.46
N ARG A 11 31.89 5.65 38.54
CA ARG A 11 33.15 4.96 38.83
C ARG A 11 33.45 3.82 37.85
N LYS A 12 32.43 3.17 37.30
CA LYS A 12 32.57 2.07 36.32
C LYS A 12 32.15 2.52 34.93
N SER A 13 32.68 3.67 34.49
CA SER A 13 32.34 4.36 33.24
C SER A 13 32.35 3.47 32.00
N LEU A 14 33.36 2.62 31.80
CA LEU A 14 33.42 1.71 30.64
C LEU A 14 32.25 0.72 30.61
N LYS A 15 31.88 0.17 31.78
CA LYS A 15 30.74 -0.74 31.90
C LYS A 15 29.45 0.01 31.60
N SER A 16 29.23 1.13 32.28
CA SER A 16 28.05 1.96 32.05
C SER A 16 27.90 2.34 30.57
N LEU A 17 28.99 2.73 29.91
CA LEU A 17 29.01 3.07 28.49
C LEU A 17 28.60 1.89 27.60
N ILE A 18 29.10 0.67 27.86
CA ILE A 18 28.74 -0.52 27.08
C ILE A 18 27.22 -0.79 27.16
N ILE A 19 26.61 -0.76 28.35
CA ILE A 19 25.15 -0.95 28.44
C ILE A 19 24.41 0.22 27.80
N ILE A 20 24.86 1.47 27.98
CA ILE A 20 24.26 2.64 27.30
C ILE A 20 24.21 2.39 25.79
N LEU A 21 25.32 1.98 25.17
CA LEU A 21 25.39 1.73 23.73
C LEU A 21 24.46 0.60 23.28
N VAL A 22 24.34 -0.47 24.07
CA VAL A 22 23.41 -1.58 23.76
C VAL A 22 21.96 -1.10 23.84
N ILE A 23 21.57 -0.44 24.93
CA ILE A 23 20.20 0.08 25.10
C ILE A 23 19.90 1.11 24.01
N LEU A 24 20.83 2.02 23.73
CA LEU A 24 20.68 3.05 22.71
C LEU A 24 20.47 2.42 21.34
N SER A 25 21.30 1.45 20.95
CA SER A 25 21.20 0.78 19.64
C SER A 25 19.86 0.06 19.49
N MET A 26 19.43 -0.70 20.51
CA MET A 26 18.19 -1.48 20.44
C MET A 26 16.95 -0.60 20.49
N SER A 27 16.98 0.46 21.30
CA SER A 27 15.90 1.45 21.36
C SER A 27 15.79 2.20 20.03
N THR A 28 16.92 2.52 19.39
CA THR A 28 16.95 3.14 18.06
C THR A 28 16.28 2.24 17.02
N LEU A 29 16.65 0.96 16.96
CA LEU A 29 16.05 -0.01 16.03
C LEU A 29 14.54 -0.20 16.29
N SER A 30 14.13 -0.24 17.55
CA SER A 30 12.72 -0.33 17.94
C SER A 30 11.92 0.91 17.51
N LEU A 31 12.48 2.11 17.71
CA LEU A 31 11.87 3.37 17.26
C LEU A 31 11.73 3.42 15.74
N ILE A 32 12.77 3.05 15.00
CA ILE A 32 12.75 3.02 13.54
C ILE A 32 11.70 2.03 13.04
N SER A 33 11.63 0.83 13.64
CA SER A 33 10.61 -0.16 13.31
C SER A 33 9.18 0.40 13.48
N LEU A 34 8.85 0.93 14.65
CA LEU A 34 7.52 1.47 14.92
C LEU A 34 7.18 2.62 13.96
N SER A 35 8.17 3.45 13.63
CA SER A 35 8.00 4.59 12.71
C SER A 35 7.77 4.12 11.27
N ILE A 36 8.50 3.08 10.81
CA ILE A 36 8.26 2.45 9.50
C ILE A 36 6.85 1.86 9.44
N LYS A 37 6.42 1.19 10.52
CA LYS A 37 5.08 0.59 10.59
C LYS A 37 4.00 1.66 10.43
N ASP A 38 4.11 2.74 11.17
CA ASP A 38 3.16 3.86 11.14
C ASP A 38 3.20 4.64 9.82
N ALA A 39 4.37 4.80 9.20
CA ALA A 39 4.49 5.34 7.83
C ALA A 39 3.80 4.43 6.80
N THR A 40 3.95 3.10 6.94
CA THR A 40 3.28 2.11 6.09
C THR A 40 1.75 2.15 6.29
N ASP A 41 1.29 2.28 7.53
CA ASP A 41 -0.12 2.44 7.87
C ASP A 41 -0.70 3.72 7.24
N ARG A 42 0.01 4.85 7.32
CA ARG A 42 -0.38 6.10 6.65
C ARG A 42 -0.46 5.95 5.15
N ALA A 43 0.60 5.45 4.50
CA ALA A 43 0.61 5.25 3.05
C ALA A 43 -0.56 4.33 2.61
N SER A 44 -0.82 3.26 3.36
CA SER A 44 -1.92 2.34 3.08
C SER A 44 -3.31 2.98 3.23
N LYS A 45 -3.50 3.90 4.21
CA LYS A 45 -4.80 4.48 4.55
C LYS A 45 -5.09 5.82 3.90
N GLU A 46 -4.06 6.58 3.53
CA GLU A 46 -4.18 7.93 2.97
C GLU A 46 -3.91 7.89 1.47
N THR A 47 -2.74 7.37 1.06
CA THR A 47 -2.33 7.37 -0.36
C THR A 47 -3.06 6.30 -1.17
N PHE A 48 -3.21 5.10 -0.61
CA PHE A 48 -3.82 3.96 -1.31
C PHE A 48 -5.20 3.58 -0.77
N ALA A 49 -5.88 4.52 -0.10
CA ALA A 49 -7.22 4.30 0.46
C ALA A 49 -8.22 3.80 -0.61
N ASN A 50 -8.14 4.39 -1.80
CA ASN A 50 -8.94 4.03 -2.97
C ASN A 50 -8.66 2.61 -3.50
N ILE A 51 -7.61 1.94 -3.03
CA ILE A 51 -7.31 0.55 -3.36
C ILE A 51 -7.57 -0.36 -2.16
N THR A 52 -7.19 0.07 -0.96
CA THR A 52 -7.22 -0.75 0.26
C THR A 52 -8.59 -0.79 0.93
N ASN A 53 -9.44 0.22 0.70
CA ASN A 53 -10.78 0.33 1.29
C ASN A 53 -11.90 0.36 0.24
N SER A 54 -11.75 -0.41 -0.83
CA SER A 54 -12.75 -0.52 -1.90
C SER A 54 -12.88 -1.95 -2.39
N PHE A 55 -14.00 -2.21 -3.07
CA PHE A 55 -14.27 -3.48 -3.74
C PHE A 55 -15.01 -3.22 -5.05
N SER A 56 -14.83 -4.11 -6.02
CA SER A 56 -15.54 -4.11 -7.29
C SER A 56 -16.62 -5.18 -7.30
N MET A 57 -17.77 -4.85 -7.87
CA MET A 57 -18.79 -5.80 -8.29
C MET A 57 -18.55 -6.13 -9.76
N GLU A 58 -18.23 -7.40 -10.03
CA GLU A 58 -17.95 -7.93 -11.35
C GLU A 58 -18.87 -9.12 -11.63
N ILE A 59 -19.03 -9.49 -12.90
CA ILE A 59 -19.83 -10.67 -13.27
C ILE A 59 -19.16 -11.97 -12.80
N ASN A 60 -19.98 -12.94 -12.38
CA ASN A 60 -19.52 -14.29 -12.12
C ASN A 60 -19.42 -15.07 -13.43
N ARG A 61 -18.23 -15.05 -14.05
CA ARG A 61 -17.94 -15.70 -15.33
C ARG A 61 -18.24 -17.20 -15.40
N GLN A 62 -18.43 -17.87 -14.26
CA GLN A 62 -18.81 -19.30 -14.24
C GLN A 62 -20.26 -19.53 -14.67
N VAL A 63 -21.13 -18.53 -14.50
CA VAL A 63 -22.57 -18.64 -14.77
C VAL A 63 -23.11 -17.51 -15.65
N ASN A 64 -22.38 -16.40 -15.72
CA ASN A 64 -22.70 -15.22 -16.52
C ASN A 64 -21.56 -14.98 -17.52
N PRO A 65 -21.74 -15.27 -18.82
CA PRO A 65 -20.69 -15.10 -19.81
C PRO A 65 -20.37 -13.63 -20.12
N GLY A 66 -21.24 -12.69 -19.72
CA GLY A 66 -21.06 -11.28 -19.99
C GLY A 66 -21.57 -10.83 -21.35
N THR A 67 -20.93 -9.80 -21.92
CA THR A 67 -21.17 -9.32 -23.29
C THR A 67 -20.57 -10.28 -24.33
N PRO A 68 -20.85 -10.12 -25.64
CA PRO A 68 -20.23 -10.93 -26.69
C PRO A 68 -18.69 -10.96 -26.66
N ARG A 69 -18.04 -9.89 -26.20
CA ARG A 69 -16.57 -9.84 -25.98
C ARG A 69 -16.11 -10.40 -24.62
N GLY A 70 -17.02 -10.95 -23.82
CA GLY A 70 -16.74 -11.39 -22.44
C GLY A 70 -16.54 -10.23 -21.46
N GLY A 71 -17.01 -9.03 -21.83
CA GLY A 71 -17.12 -7.87 -20.94
C GLY A 71 -18.20 -8.08 -19.88
N GLY A 72 -18.29 -7.18 -18.91
CA GLY A 72 -19.30 -7.26 -17.87
C GLY A 72 -20.67 -6.76 -18.33
N ASN A 73 -21.71 -7.28 -17.69
CA ASN A 73 -23.11 -6.88 -17.93
C ASN A 73 -23.84 -6.56 -16.60
N VAL A 74 -23.13 -5.94 -15.67
CA VAL A 74 -23.64 -5.55 -14.35
C VAL A 74 -24.80 -4.56 -14.52
N LYS A 75 -25.88 -4.77 -13.76
CA LYS A 75 -27.10 -3.95 -13.87
C LYS A 75 -26.97 -2.66 -13.07
N GLY A 76 -27.38 -1.53 -13.65
CA GLY A 76 -27.40 -0.23 -12.98
C GLY A 76 -28.24 -0.22 -11.70
N GLU A 77 -29.36 -0.94 -11.69
CA GLU A 77 -30.23 -1.09 -10.51
C GLU A 77 -29.51 -1.75 -9.31
N ASP A 78 -28.71 -2.77 -9.57
CA ASP A 78 -27.98 -3.49 -8.52
C ASP A 78 -26.79 -2.66 -8.01
N ILE A 79 -26.14 -1.89 -8.89
CA ILE A 79 -25.15 -0.87 -8.50
C ILE A 79 -25.81 0.16 -7.57
N LYS A 80 -27.00 0.64 -7.93
CA LYS A 80 -27.75 1.62 -7.15
C LYS A 80 -28.06 1.11 -5.76
N LYS A 81 -28.53 -0.14 -5.61
CA LYS A 81 -28.81 -0.77 -4.30
C LYS A 81 -27.59 -0.75 -3.37
N ILE A 82 -26.39 -1.05 -3.88
CA ILE A 82 -25.16 -1.03 -3.08
C ILE A 82 -24.77 0.42 -2.74
N SER A 83 -24.79 1.31 -3.74
CA SER A 83 -24.38 2.71 -3.58
C SER A 83 -25.20 3.50 -2.56
N GLN A 84 -26.45 3.08 -2.31
CA GLN A 84 -27.38 3.72 -1.38
C GLN A 84 -27.22 3.24 0.07
N THR A 85 -26.30 2.32 0.34
CA THR A 85 -26.05 1.86 1.72
C THR A 85 -25.16 2.84 2.48
N ASP A 86 -25.44 3.05 3.78
CA ASP A 86 -24.72 4.02 4.61
C ASP A 86 -23.21 3.78 4.75
N SER A 87 -22.74 2.57 4.44
CA SER A 87 -21.33 2.18 4.52
C SER A 87 -20.50 2.63 3.32
N ILE A 88 -21.14 2.94 2.19
CA ILE A 88 -20.48 3.41 0.98
C ILE A 88 -20.30 4.93 1.05
N ASP A 89 -19.09 5.38 0.75
CA ASP A 89 -18.75 6.80 0.65
C ASP A 89 -19.01 7.32 -0.77
N SER A 90 -18.52 6.58 -1.77
CA SER A 90 -18.62 6.94 -3.18
C SER A 90 -18.44 5.69 -4.06
N TYR A 91 -18.67 5.81 -5.37
CA TYR A 91 -18.55 4.69 -6.29
C TYR A 91 -18.22 5.15 -7.72
N VAL A 92 -17.61 4.25 -8.49
CA VAL A 92 -17.36 4.41 -9.93
C VAL A 92 -18.02 3.25 -10.67
N LYS A 93 -18.91 3.55 -11.62
CA LYS A 93 -19.51 2.59 -12.55
C LYS A 93 -18.84 2.74 -13.92
N ARG A 94 -18.53 1.63 -14.58
CA ARG A 94 -17.80 1.61 -15.85
C ARG A 94 -18.62 1.05 -17.00
N ILE A 95 -18.58 1.72 -18.15
CA ILE A 95 -19.07 1.20 -19.43
C ILE A 95 -17.90 1.19 -20.41
N ASN A 96 -17.64 0.04 -21.03
CA ASN A 96 -16.71 -0.02 -22.15
C ASN A 96 -17.50 0.06 -23.45
N SER A 97 -17.02 0.87 -24.39
CA SER A 97 -17.56 0.95 -25.73
C SER A 97 -16.44 1.24 -26.72
N VAL A 98 -16.75 1.14 -28.01
CA VAL A 98 -15.80 1.27 -29.11
C VAL A 98 -16.39 2.25 -30.11
N ALA A 99 -15.60 3.24 -30.48
CA ALA A 99 -16.02 4.29 -31.41
C ALA A 99 -14.90 4.63 -32.39
N ASP A 100 -15.29 5.15 -33.54
CA ASP A 100 -14.37 5.73 -34.52
C ASP A 100 -14.30 7.25 -34.35
N LEU A 101 -13.09 7.79 -34.42
CA LEU A 101 -12.90 9.22 -34.54
C LEU A 101 -13.31 9.68 -35.94
N VAL A 102 -14.24 10.62 -36.02
CA VAL A 102 -14.65 11.23 -37.29
C VAL A 102 -13.61 12.27 -37.68
N ASP A 103 -13.10 12.20 -38.90
CA ASP A 103 -12.11 13.12 -39.49
C ASP A 103 -10.73 13.19 -38.82
N TYR A 104 -10.47 12.40 -37.78
CA TYR A 104 -9.18 12.34 -37.09
C TYR A 104 -8.54 10.95 -37.19
N ASP A 105 -7.22 10.91 -37.05
CA ASP A 105 -6.45 9.66 -37.08
C ASP A 105 -6.03 9.23 -35.67
N ILE A 106 -5.77 7.94 -35.50
CA ILE A 106 -5.31 7.35 -34.24
C ILE A 106 -3.77 7.23 -34.21
N ILE A 107 -3.20 6.92 -33.05
CA ILE A 107 -1.77 6.60 -32.91
C ILE A 107 -1.52 5.17 -33.41
N GLU A 108 -0.43 4.97 -34.16
CA GLU A 108 -0.04 3.67 -34.67
C GLU A 108 1.48 3.54 -34.54
N THR A 109 1.95 2.32 -34.27
CA THR A 109 3.38 1.98 -34.25
C THR A 109 3.71 0.97 -35.35
N GLN A 110 4.99 0.78 -35.65
CA GLN A 110 5.42 -0.25 -36.61
C GLN A 110 4.96 -1.65 -36.20
N GLU A 111 4.95 -1.95 -34.89
CA GLU A 111 4.52 -3.24 -34.35
C GLU A 111 3.01 -3.45 -34.52
N THR A 112 2.19 -2.44 -34.21
CA THR A 112 0.73 -2.54 -34.38
C THR A 112 0.32 -2.66 -35.85
N LEU A 113 1.06 -2.01 -36.76
CA LEU A 113 0.82 -2.11 -38.21
C LEU A 113 1.24 -3.47 -38.77
N ALA A 114 2.36 -4.02 -38.32
CA ALA A 114 2.86 -5.33 -38.77
C ALA A 114 1.89 -6.48 -38.43
N ASN A 115 1.16 -6.35 -37.32
CA ASN A 115 0.19 -7.33 -36.84
C ASN A 115 -1.25 -7.08 -37.33
N GLN A 116 -1.48 -6.04 -38.12
CA GLN A 116 -2.82 -5.65 -38.57
C GLN A 116 -3.28 -6.47 -39.78
N SER A 117 -4.42 -7.16 -39.65
CA SER A 117 -5.04 -7.83 -40.80
C SER A 117 -5.74 -6.81 -41.73
N PRO A 118 -5.90 -7.10 -43.03
CA PRO A 118 -6.61 -6.21 -43.95
C PRO A 118 -8.05 -5.89 -43.53
N GLU A 119 -8.75 -6.87 -42.95
CA GLU A 119 -10.10 -6.69 -42.43
C GLU A 119 -10.10 -5.72 -41.23
N ARG A 120 -9.14 -5.88 -40.31
CA ARG A 120 -9.02 -5.00 -39.15
C ARG A 120 -8.63 -3.58 -39.57
N ALA A 121 -7.74 -3.43 -40.56
CA ALA A 121 -7.37 -2.14 -41.13
C ALA A 121 -8.57 -1.42 -41.77
N LYS A 122 -9.54 -2.16 -42.31
CA LYS A 122 -10.77 -1.60 -42.88
C LYS A 122 -11.79 -1.23 -41.80
N ASN A 123 -12.06 -2.15 -40.87
CA ASN A 123 -13.16 -2.04 -39.92
C ASN A 123 -12.80 -1.22 -38.68
N PHE A 124 -11.50 -1.07 -38.38
CA PHE A 124 -11.01 -0.44 -37.14
C PHE A 124 -9.95 0.64 -37.36
N LYS A 125 -9.91 1.25 -38.55
CA LYS A 125 -8.86 2.20 -38.97
C LYS A 125 -8.69 3.39 -38.01
N ARG A 126 -9.80 3.93 -37.51
CA ARG A 126 -9.84 5.14 -36.67
C ARG A 126 -10.46 4.86 -35.31
N THR A 127 -10.43 3.60 -34.91
CA THR A 127 -11.12 3.15 -33.71
C THR A 127 -10.32 3.46 -32.46
N VAL A 128 -11.01 4.05 -31.51
CA VAL A 128 -10.58 4.27 -30.14
C VAL A 128 -11.42 3.44 -29.17
N MET A 129 -10.81 3.07 -28.05
CA MET A 129 -11.54 2.48 -26.93
C MET A 129 -12.14 3.59 -26.08
N LEU A 130 -13.41 3.45 -25.67
CA LEU A 130 -14.06 4.36 -24.75
C LEU A 130 -14.23 3.68 -23.39
N THR A 131 -13.72 4.31 -22.34
CA THR A 131 -14.01 3.93 -20.95
C THR A 131 -14.89 5.00 -20.33
N GLY A 132 -16.19 4.73 -20.25
CA GLY A 132 -17.21 5.58 -19.64
C GLY A 132 -17.21 5.45 -18.13
N VAL A 133 -17.02 6.55 -17.40
CA VAL A 133 -17.01 6.62 -15.93
C VAL A 133 -17.76 7.83 -15.42
N ASN A 134 -18.34 7.72 -14.22
CA ASN A 134 -18.98 8.85 -13.53
C ASN A 134 -18.01 9.68 -12.68
N ASP A 135 -16.82 9.17 -12.37
CA ASP A 135 -15.74 9.93 -11.73
C ASP A 135 -14.41 9.38 -12.23
N SER A 136 -13.71 10.15 -13.08
CA SER A 136 -12.44 9.67 -13.65
C SER A 136 -11.25 9.80 -12.70
N SER A 137 -11.36 10.56 -11.62
CA SER A 137 -10.28 10.65 -10.61
C SER A 137 -10.12 9.35 -9.81
N LYS A 138 -11.19 8.56 -9.76
CA LYS A 138 -11.27 7.25 -9.09
C LYS A 138 -11.28 6.07 -10.06
N GLU A 139 -11.02 6.32 -11.35
CA GLU A 139 -10.85 5.26 -12.32
C GLU A 139 -9.49 4.58 -12.11
N THR A 140 -9.46 3.25 -12.29
CA THR A 140 -8.33 2.38 -11.94
C THR A 140 -7.00 2.85 -12.49
N LYS A 141 -6.93 3.32 -13.74
CA LYS A 141 -5.70 3.72 -14.43
C LYS A 141 -5.18 5.06 -13.93
N PHE A 142 -6.05 5.97 -13.47
CA PHE A 142 -5.62 7.18 -12.78
C PHE A 142 -5.18 6.89 -11.34
N VAL A 143 -5.90 6.02 -10.62
CA VAL A 143 -5.56 5.62 -9.24
C VAL A 143 -4.23 4.85 -9.19
N SER A 144 -3.92 4.04 -10.21
CA SER A 144 -2.63 3.35 -10.34
C SER A 144 -1.50 4.26 -10.81
N GLU A 145 -1.80 5.49 -11.22
CA GLU A 145 -0.92 6.45 -11.90
C GLU A 145 -0.36 5.96 -13.25
N ALA A 146 -0.98 4.94 -13.86
CA ALA A 146 -0.72 4.57 -15.25
C ALA A 146 -1.12 5.73 -16.18
N TYR A 147 -2.24 6.39 -15.87
CA TYR A 147 -2.64 7.67 -16.44
C TYR A 147 -2.43 8.81 -15.46
N LYS A 148 -1.96 9.95 -15.98
CA LYS A 148 -1.81 11.19 -15.23
C LYS A 148 -2.49 12.32 -15.97
N LEU A 149 -3.42 13.01 -15.32
CA LEU A 149 -4.01 14.21 -15.91
C LEU A 149 -2.95 15.31 -15.96
N VAL A 150 -2.68 15.84 -17.15
CA VAL A 150 -1.67 16.88 -17.39
C VAL A 150 -2.27 18.24 -17.70
N GLU A 151 -3.50 18.28 -18.23
CA GLU A 151 -4.22 19.51 -18.51
C GLU A 151 -5.74 19.33 -18.30
N GLY A 152 -6.44 20.41 -17.90
CA GLY A 152 -7.89 20.40 -17.72
C GLY A 152 -8.34 19.81 -16.39
N LYS A 153 -9.47 19.10 -16.37
CA LYS A 153 -10.09 18.55 -15.15
C LYS A 153 -10.63 17.14 -15.38
N HIS A 154 -10.68 16.35 -14.30
CA HIS A 154 -11.35 15.05 -14.29
C HIS A 154 -12.85 15.17 -14.64
N LEU A 155 -13.42 14.06 -15.10
CA LEU A 155 -14.85 13.90 -15.34
C LEU A 155 -15.56 13.68 -14.01
N GLU A 156 -16.73 14.30 -13.88
CA GLU A 156 -17.63 14.24 -12.73
C GLU A 156 -18.98 13.66 -13.16
N ASN A 157 -19.81 13.26 -12.20
CA ASN A 157 -21.01 12.47 -12.46
C ASN A 157 -22.07 13.21 -13.30
N GLU A 158 -22.05 14.54 -13.25
CA GLU A 158 -22.98 15.43 -13.96
C GLU A 158 -22.52 15.74 -15.39
N ASP A 159 -21.27 15.41 -15.74
CA ASP A 159 -20.76 15.65 -17.09
C ASP A 159 -21.48 14.78 -18.12
N LYS A 160 -21.72 15.37 -19.30
CA LYS A 160 -22.30 14.72 -20.47
C LYS A 160 -21.61 15.22 -21.72
N ASN A 161 -21.38 14.32 -22.68
CA ASN A 161 -20.67 14.62 -23.93
C ASN A 161 -19.28 15.22 -23.68
N LYS A 162 -18.56 14.70 -22.69
CA LYS A 162 -17.20 15.14 -22.36
C LYS A 162 -16.23 13.96 -22.30
N ILE A 163 -15.02 14.22 -22.79
CA ILE A 163 -13.94 13.24 -22.80
C ILE A 163 -12.67 13.79 -22.18
N LEU A 164 -11.85 12.89 -21.67
CA LEU A 164 -10.41 13.08 -21.53
C LEU A 164 -9.73 12.36 -22.68
N MET A 165 -8.79 13.03 -23.31
CA MET A 165 -8.03 12.52 -24.46
C MET A 165 -6.56 12.39 -24.09
N HIS A 166 -5.88 11.39 -24.64
CA HIS A 166 -4.43 11.29 -24.46
C HIS A 166 -3.72 12.46 -25.15
N LYS A 167 -2.69 13.03 -24.50
CA LYS A 167 -1.98 14.22 -25.01
C LYS A 167 -1.39 13.99 -26.41
N ASP A 168 -0.78 12.83 -26.67
CA ASP A 168 -0.14 12.54 -27.95
C ASP A 168 -1.16 12.38 -29.09
N LEU A 169 -2.36 11.85 -28.78
CA LEU A 169 -3.46 11.76 -29.74
C LEU A 169 -4.01 13.15 -30.06
N ALA A 170 -4.11 14.01 -29.05
CA ALA A 170 -4.52 15.40 -29.22
C ALA A 170 -3.49 16.17 -30.08
N GLU A 171 -2.20 16.06 -29.77
CA GLU A 171 -1.12 16.69 -30.52
C GLU A 171 -1.10 16.25 -31.99
N LYS A 172 -1.19 14.94 -32.26
CA LYS A 172 -1.23 14.40 -33.64
C LYS A 172 -2.34 15.02 -34.48
N ASN A 173 -3.47 15.34 -33.86
CA ASN A 173 -4.65 15.88 -34.52
C ASN A 173 -4.80 17.41 -34.34
N ASN A 174 -3.81 18.09 -33.76
CA ASN A 174 -3.84 19.52 -33.43
C ASN A 174 -5.05 19.94 -32.57
N LEU A 175 -5.41 19.11 -31.60
CA LEU A 175 -6.52 19.33 -30.66
C LEU A 175 -6.01 19.85 -29.31
N LYS A 176 -6.84 20.61 -28.62
CA LYS A 176 -6.60 21.13 -27.26
C LYS A 176 -7.84 21.00 -26.37
N VAL A 177 -7.66 21.21 -25.07
CA VAL A 177 -8.77 21.30 -24.13
C VAL A 177 -9.79 22.35 -24.58
N GLY A 178 -11.07 21.99 -24.56
CA GLY A 178 -12.20 22.79 -25.03
C GLY A 178 -12.57 22.58 -26.50
N ASP A 179 -11.73 21.93 -27.30
CA ASP A 179 -12.11 21.57 -28.66
C ASP A 179 -13.19 20.49 -28.66
N LYS A 180 -14.03 20.51 -29.71
CA LYS A 180 -15.10 19.54 -29.91
C LYS A 180 -14.78 18.63 -31.07
N ILE A 181 -14.97 17.33 -30.86
CA ILE A 181 -14.77 16.30 -31.88
C ILE A 181 -16.02 15.43 -31.99
N LYS A 182 -16.13 14.70 -33.09
CA LYS A 182 -17.21 13.72 -33.28
C LYS A 182 -16.65 12.31 -33.16
N ILE A 183 -17.33 11.49 -32.36
CA ILE A 183 -17.09 10.06 -32.25
C ILE A 183 -18.32 9.34 -32.81
N LYS A 184 -18.09 8.25 -33.54
CA LYS A 184 -19.13 7.47 -34.19
C LYS A 184 -19.11 6.02 -33.70
N SER A 185 -20.28 5.41 -33.52
CA SER A 185 -20.39 3.98 -33.21
C SER A 185 -19.61 3.13 -34.20
N ASN A 186 -18.79 2.20 -33.70
CA ASN A 186 -18.19 1.20 -34.56
C ASN A 186 -19.19 0.05 -34.78
N LEU A 187 -19.63 -0.14 -36.03
CA LEU A 187 -20.62 -1.16 -36.41
C LEU A 187 -20.07 -2.59 -36.41
N PHE A 188 -18.74 -2.74 -36.34
CA PHE A 188 -18.05 -4.03 -36.34
C PHE A 188 -17.64 -4.49 -34.93
N ASP A 189 -17.89 -3.68 -33.91
CA ASP A 189 -17.70 -4.11 -32.54
C ASP A 189 -18.79 -5.10 -32.11
N ALA A 190 -18.38 -6.23 -31.55
CA ALA A 190 -19.31 -7.30 -31.16
C ALA A 190 -20.22 -6.91 -29.98
N ASP A 191 -19.82 -5.97 -29.13
CA ASP A 191 -20.66 -5.49 -28.02
C ASP A 191 -21.69 -4.44 -28.49
N ASN A 192 -21.61 -3.94 -29.74
CA ASN A 192 -22.65 -3.13 -30.36
C ASN A 192 -23.81 -4.00 -30.88
N GLU A 193 -24.45 -4.75 -29.97
CA GLU A 193 -25.50 -5.74 -30.31
C GLU A 193 -26.73 -5.11 -30.98
N LYS A 194 -26.98 -3.82 -30.75
CA LYS A 194 -28.09 -3.08 -31.36
C LYS A 194 -27.80 -2.60 -32.78
N GLY A 195 -26.56 -2.72 -33.26
CA GLY A 195 -26.13 -2.14 -34.52
C GLY A 195 -26.33 -0.61 -34.54
N ALA A 196 -26.08 0.05 -33.41
CA ALA A 196 -26.22 1.49 -33.29
C ALA A 196 -25.24 2.20 -34.24
N ASP A 197 -25.72 3.23 -34.93
CA ASP A 197 -24.95 4.08 -35.88
C ASP A 197 -24.94 5.55 -35.39
N GLU A 198 -24.76 5.73 -34.09
CA GLU A 198 -24.81 7.03 -33.43
C GLU A 198 -23.56 7.85 -33.72
N THR A 199 -23.73 9.15 -33.91
CA THR A 199 -22.63 10.11 -33.98
C THR A 199 -22.80 11.13 -32.86
N VAL A 200 -21.83 11.19 -31.96
CA VAL A 200 -21.87 12.05 -30.76
C VAL A 200 -20.77 13.10 -30.85
N GLU A 201 -21.14 14.37 -30.75
CA GLU A 201 -20.18 15.46 -30.57
C GLU A 201 -19.80 15.53 -29.09
N VAL A 202 -18.50 15.50 -28.80
CA VAL A 202 -17.94 15.51 -27.44
C VAL A 202 -16.90 16.63 -27.29
N GLU A 203 -16.82 17.22 -26.11
CA GLU A 203 -15.84 18.25 -25.76
C GLU A 203 -14.67 17.64 -24.98
N ILE A 204 -13.43 18.03 -25.33
CA ILE A 204 -12.23 17.63 -24.60
C ILE A 204 -12.14 18.43 -23.29
N LYS A 205 -12.51 17.81 -22.15
CA LYS A 205 -12.45 18.43 -20.81
C LYS A 205 -11.03 18.48 -20.23
N GLY A 206 -10.16 17.57 -20.68
CA GLY A 206 -8.79 17.48 -20.21
C GLY A 206 -7.94 16.54 -21.03
N LEU A 207 -6.63 16.66 -20.83
CA LEU A 207 -5.63 15.80 -21.45
C LEU A 207 -4.90 14.98 -20.38
N PHE A 208 -4.71 13.70 -20.67
CA PHE A 208 -3.93 12.81 -19.82
C PHE A 208 -2.71 12.26 -20.56
N ASP A 209 -1.75 11.80 -19.77
CA ASP A 209 -0.49 11.21 -20.21
C ASP A 209 -0.33 9.81 -19.63
N GLY A 210 0.49 8.99 -20.29
CA GLY A 210 0.80 7.63 -19.89
C GLY A 210 1.12 6.76 -21.10
N HIS A 211 2.13 5.90 -21.00
CA HIS A 211 2.57 5.07 -22.11
C HIS A 211 2.66 3.61 -21.68
N ASN A 212 2.30 2.71 -22.59
CA ASN A 212 2.51 1.27 -22.38
C ASN A 212 4.00 0.99 -22.11
N SER A 213 4.28 0.30 -21.00
CA SER A 213 5.64 -0.16 -20.68
C SER A 213 6.10 -1.38 -21.49
N GLY A 214 5.17 -2.09 -22.15
CA GLY A 214 5.45 -3.26 -23.00
C GLY A 214 4.85 -3.13 -24.41
N GLY A 215 5.34 -3.95 -25.34
CA GLY A 215 4.80 -4.02 -26.70
C GLY A 215 3.32 -4.42 -26.72
N VAL A 216 2.59 -3.88 -27.69
CA VAL A 216 1.17 -4.18 -27.92
C VAL A 216 0.94 -4.64 -29.36
N SER A 217 -0.05 -5.49 -29.53
CA SER A 217 -0.31 -6.17 -30.81
C SER A 217 -1.27 -5.40 -31.71
N ALA A 218 -2.16 -4.59 -31.12
CA ALA A 218 -3.15 -3.80 -31.85
C ALA A 218 -3.10 -2.34 -31.43
N ALA A 219 -3.40 -1.43 -32.37
CA ALA A 219 -3.43 0.01 -32.08
C ALA A 219 -4.43 0.36 -30.95
N GLN A 220 -5.54 -0.38 -30.81
CA GLN A 220 -6.52 -0.15 -29.74
C GLN A 220 -6.02 -0.53 -28.34
N GLU A 221 -4.89 -1.24 -28.22
CA GLU A 221 -4.26 -1.58 -26.94
C GLU A 221 -3.28 -0.47 -26.46
N LEU A 222 -2.97 0.50 -27.33
CA LEU A 222 -2.20 1.68 -26.98
C LEU A 222 -3.01 2.59 -26.06
N TYR A 223 -2.37 3.08 -25.00
CA TYR A 223 -2.99 4.01 -24.05
C TYR A 223 -3.46 5.28 -24.77
N GLU A 224 -2.70 5.68 -25.77
CA GLU A 224 -2.92 6.87 -26.58
C GLU A 224 -4.23 6.80 -27.38
N ASN A 225 -4.74 5.59 -27.66
CA ASN A 225 -5.98 5.37 -28.40
C ASN A 225 -7.16 5.02 -27.50
N THR A 226 -7.07 5.34 -26.20
CA THR A 226 -8.18 5.24 -25.27
C THR A 226 -8.70 6.63 -24.93
N LEU A 227 -10.02 6.82 -25.00
CA LEU A 227 -10.70 8.01 -24.47
C LEU A 227 -11.39 7.63 -23.16
N ILE A 228 -11.22 8.46 -22.14
CA ILE A 228 -12.03 8.36 -20.91
C ILE A 228 -13.22 9.29 -21.09
N THR A 229 -14.43 8.77 -20.98
CA THR A 229 -15.65 9.55 -21.27
C THR A 229 -16.61 9.51 -20.10
N ASP A 230 -17.62 10.39 -20.08
CA ASP A 230 -18.75 10.24 -19.17
C ASP A 230 -19.63 9.03 -19.53
N VAL A 231 -20.37 8.51 -18.55
CA VAL A 231 -21.23 7.33 -18.71
C VAL A 231 -22.33 7.54 -19.76
N HIS A 232 -22.88 8.75 -19.85
CA HIS A 232 -23.94 9.08 -20.79
C HIS A 232 -23.46 8.91 -22.23
N THR A 233 -22.28 9.44 -22.56
CA THR A 233 -21.67 9.33 -23.88
C THR A 233 -21.36 7.87 -24.23
N ALA A 234 -20.72 7.11 -23.33
CA ALA A 234 -20.40 5.70 -23.57
C ALA A 234 -21.65 4.86 -23.83
N ALA A 235 -22.73 5.07 -23.05
CA ALA A 235 -24.01 4.40 -23.30
C ALA A 235 -24.62 4.80 -24.64
N LYS A 236 -24.60 6.11 -24.96
CA LYS A 236 -25.21 6.66 -26.17
C LYS A 236 -24.55 6.12 -27.44
N VAL A 237 -23.24 5.92 -27.45
CA VAL A 237 -22.52 5.35 -28.60
C VAL A 237 -23.06 3.97 -29.00
N TYR A 238 -23.62 3.18 -28.10
CA TYR A 238 -24.28 1.90 -28.41
C TYR A 238 -25.82 1.98 -28.44
N GLY A 239 -26.39 3.18 -28.59
CA GLY A 239 -27.84 3.38 -28.62
C GLY A 239 -28.52 3.03 -27.29
N ASN A 240 -27.80 3.18 -26.18
CA ASN A 240 -28.33 3.01 -24.83
C ASN A 240 -28.47 4.36 -24.11
N THR A 241 -29.31 4.39 -23.08
CA THR A 241 -29.28 5.42 -22.04
C THR A 241 -28.53 4.87 -20.82
N GLU A 242 -28.25 5.72 -19.83
CA GLU A 242 -27.65 5.25 -18.57
C GLU A 242 -28.51 4.23 -17.82
N ASP A 243 -29.82 4.24 -18.05
CA ASP A 243 -30.79 3.32 -17.43
C ASP A 243 -30.87 1.98 -18.18
N THR A 244 -30.66 1.98 -19.51
CA THR A 244 -30.74 0.76 -20.33
C THR A 244 -29.38 0.09 -20.57
N ALA A 245 -28.29 0.80 -20.31
CA ALA A 245 -26.95 0.26 -20.48
C ALA A 245 -26.62 -0.78 -19.41
N VAL A 246 -25.77 -1.73 -19.81
CA VAL A 246 -25.10 -2.63 -18.89
C VAL A 246 -23.70 -2.12 -18.60
N TYR A 247 -23.21 -2.40 -17.40
CA TYR A 247 -21.93 -1.91 -16.93
C TYR A 247 -20.91 -3.04 -16.93
N GLN A 248 -19.67 -2.71 -17.30
CA GLN A 248 -18.53 -3.63 -17.20
C GLN A 248 -18.36 -4.09 -15.75
N ASP A 249 -18.37 -3.14 -14.82
CA ASP A 249 -18.27 -3.37 -13.39
C ASP A 249 -18.64 -2.07 -12.64
N ALA A 250 -18.64 -2.16 -11.30
CA ALA A 250 -18.64 -0.97 -10.46
C ALA A 250 -17.73 -1.15 -9.24
N THR A 251 -16.86 -0.17 -8.97
CA THR A 251 -16.08 -0.09 -7.73
C THR A 251 -16.78 0.79 -6.71
N PHE A 252 -16.88 0.29 -5.48
CA PHE A 252 -17.45 1.00 -4.34
C PHE A 252 -16.36 1.28 -3.32
N PHE A 253 -16.31 2.53 -2.87
CA PHE A 253 -15.37 3.02 -1.87
C PHE A 253 -16.08 3.05 -0.52
N VAL A 254 -15.53 2.34 0.46
CA VAL A 254 -16.12 2.20 1.79
C VAL A 254 -15.65 3.37 2.67
N LYS A 255 -16.49 3.80 3.60
CA LYS A 255 -16.11 4.83 4.59
C LYS A 255 -14.95 4.33 5.47
N GLY A 256 -14.01 5.22 5.78
CA GLY A 256 -12.76 4.86 6.48
C GLY A 256 -12.93 4.33 7.91
N ASP A 257 -14.10 4.52 8.53
CA ASP A 257 -14.45 4.02 9.86
C ASP A 257 -15.06 2.60 9.83
N LYS A 258 -15.31 2.03 8.65
CA LYS A 258 -15.92 0.71 8.49
C LYS A 258 -14.88 -0.35 8.14
N ASN A 259 -15.17 -1.59 8.53
CA ASN A 259 -14.39 -2.75 8.13
C ASN A 259 -14.90 -3.30 6.78
N LEU A 260 -14.05 -3.29 5.76
CA LEU A 260 -14.38 -3.72 4.39
C LEU A 260 -15.01 -5.12 4.32
N ASP A 261 -14.46 -6.10 5.03
CA ASP A 261 -14.98 -7.48 5.05
C ASP A 261 -16.40 -7.56 5.63
N SER A 262 -16.65 -6.78 6.69
CA SER A 262 -17.97 -6.71 7.31
C SER A 262 -18.99 -6.06 6.38
N VAL A 263 -18.59 -4.98 5.68
CA VAL A 263 -19.44 -4.32 4.69
C VAL A 263 -19.81 -5.26 3.55
N ILE A 264 -18.82 -5.94 2.94
CA ILE A 264 -19.07 -6.92 1.87
C ILE A 264 -20.03 -8.02 2.33
N LYS A 265 -19.86 -8.53 3.56
CA LYS A 265 -20.75 -9.53 4.13
C LYS A 265 -22.18 -9.02 4.34
N ASP A 266 -22.33 -7.78 4.79
CA ASP A 266 -23.64 -7.16 5.01
C ASP A 266 -24.36 -6.85 3.69
N LEU A 267 -23.62 -6.49 2.63
CA LEU A 267 -24.19 -6.30 1.29
C LEU A 267 -24.84 -7.57 0.75
N GLY A 268 -24.35 -8.76 1.10
CA GLY A 268 -24.97 -10.04 0.73
C GLY A 268 -26.42 -10.22 1.18
N LYS A 269 -26.95 -9.32 2.02
CA LYS A 269 -28.36 -9.29 2.44
C LYS A 269 -29.26 -8.48 1.50
N LEU A 270 -28.69 -7.68 0.59
CA LEU A 270 -29.46 -6.92 -0.39
C LEU A 270 -30.13 -7.86 -1.38
N ASP A 271 -31.29 -7.43 -1.88
CA ASP A 271 -32.05 -8.13 -2.92
C ASP A 271 -31.35 -7.98 -4.29
N ILE A 272 -30.25 -8.71 -4.46
CA ILE A 272 -29.43 -8.78 -5.68
C ILE A 272 -29.23 -10.25 -6.00
N ASN A 273 -29.23 -10.61 -7.28
CA ASN A 273 -28.92 -11.98 -7.69
C ASN A 273 -27.42 -12.27 -7.55
N TRP A 274 -26.97 -12.56 -6.33
CA TRP A 274 -25.56 -12.83 -5.99
C TRP A 274 -24.94 -14.03 -6.71
N ARG A 275 -25.74 -14.87 -7.39
CA ARG A 275 -25.21 -15.92 -8.25
C ARG A 275 -24.48 -15.34 -9.47
N GLU A 276 -24.96 -14.21 -9.98
CA GLU A 276 -24.48 -13.56 -11.21
C GLU A 276 -23.25 -12.67 -11.00
N TYR A 277 -22.87 -12.39 -9.75
CA TYR A 277 -21.86 -11.39 -9.41
C TYR A 277 -20.85 -11.90 -8.38
N ASN A 278 -19.63 -11.39 -8.47
CA ASN A 278 -18.58 -11.53 -7.46
C ASN A 278 -18.24 -10.16 -6.89
N LEU A 279 -18.04 -10.10 -5.57
CA LEU A 279 -17.48 -8.92 -4.90
C LEU A 279 -16.00 -9.15 -4.63
N ILE A 280 -15.16 -8.40 -5.34
CA ILE A 280 -13.70 -8.57 -5.33
C ILE A 280 -13.08 -7.34 -4.69
N LYS A 281 -12.28 -7.52 -3.63
CA LYS A 281 -11.53 -6.40 -3.03
C LYS A 281 -10.60 -5.78 -4.06
N SER A 282 -10.57 -4.46 -4.17
CA SER A 282 -9.73 -3.79 -5.17
C SER A 282 -8.24 -4.07 -4.94
N SER A 283 -7.82 -4.29 -3.69
CA SER A 283 -6.46 -4.73 -3.36
C SER A 283 -6.00 -6.00 -4.09
N SER A 284 -6.93 -6.86 -4.52
CA SER A 284 -6.62 -8.07 -5.30
C SER A 284 -6.08 -7.77 -6.70
N ASN A 285 -6.41 -6.60 -7.25
CA ASN A 285 -5.89 -6.12 -8.55
C ASN A 285 -4.50 -5.46 -8.41
N TYR A 286 -4.02 -5.29 -7.17
CA TYR A 286 -2.72 -4.70 -6.84
C TYR A 286 -1.91 -5.63 -5.92
N PRO A 287 -1.63 -6.89 -6.32
CA PRO A 287 -0.97 -7.85 -5.46
C PRO A 287 0.47 -7.44 -5.13
N ALA A 288 1.19 -6.79 -6.06
CA ALA A 288 2.52 -6.26 -5.80
C ALA A 288 2.49 -5.17 -4.71
N LEU A 289 1.44 -4.32 -4.70
CA LEU A 289 1.25 -3.31 -3.67
C LEU A 289 0.98 -3.97 -2.32
N GLN A 290 0.08 -4.95 -2.27
CA GLN A 290 -0.23 -5.70 -1.05
C GLN A 290 1.00 -6.45 -0.52
N GLN A 291 1.78 -7.07 -1.41
CA GLN A 291 3.03 -7.73 -1.07
C GLN A 291 4.07 -6.74 -0.56
N SER A 292 4.15 -5.53 -1.14
CA SER A 292 5.06 -4.49 -0.68
C SER A 292 4.71 -4.02 0.74
N ILE A 293 3.44 -3.73 1.01
CA ILE A 293 2.94 -3.32 2.33
C ILE A 293 3.20 -4.42 3.36
N SER A 294 2.79 -5.66 3.07
CA SER A 294 2.98 -6.79 3.98
C SER A 294 4.46 -7.16 4.19
N GLY A 295 5.28 -7.03 3.15
CA GLY A 295 6.74 -7.21 3.22
C GLY A 295 7.40 -6.20 4.14
N ILE A 296 7.02 -4.93 4.06
CA ILE A 296 7.51 -3.87 4.96
C ILE A 296 7.07 -4.15 6.40
N TYR A 297 5.80 -4.53 6.62
CA TYR A 297 5.34 -4.93 7.96
C TYR A 297 6.13 -6.12 8.51
N SER A 298 6.38 -7.14 7.68
CA SER A 298 7.13 -8.33 8.08
C SER A 298 8.56 -7.98 8.52
N ILE A 299 9.27 -7.16 7.72
CA ILE A 299 10.62 -6.73 8.05
C ILE A 299 10.62 -5.83 9.29
N SER A 300 9.71 -4.86 9.38
CA SER A 300 9.61 -3.99 10.54
C SER A 300 9.32 -4.76 11.83
N ASN A 301 8.38 -5.71 11.81
CA ASN A 301 8.06 -6.54 12.97
C ASN A 301 9.25 -7.44 13.37
N LYS A 302 9.95 -8.04 12.39
CA LYS A 302 11.17 -8.81 12.65
C LYS A 302 12.26 -7.94 13.25
N LEU A 303 12.41 -6.70 12.78
CA LEU A 303 13.36 -5.73 13.32
C LEU A 303 13.02 -5.39 14.78
N PHE A 304 11.74 -5.12 15.07
CA PHE A 304 11.26 -4.84 16.43
C PHE A 304 11.55 -5.99 17.39
N VAL A 305 10.98 -7.16 17.10
CA VAL A 305 11.07 -8.34 17.96
C VAL A 305 12.50 -8.83 18.05
N GLY A 306 13.24 -8.83 16.93
CA GLY A 306 14.66 -9.17 16.90
C GLY A 306 15.50 -8.25 17.78
N SER A 307 15.23 -6.94 17.76
CA SER A 307 15.93 -5.99 18.64
C SER A 307 15.63 -6.23 20.12
N LEU A 308 14.39 -6.57 20.48
CA LEU A 308 13.99 -6.88 21.86
C LEU A 308 14.65 -8.16 22.37
N ILE A 309 14.65 -9.23 21.57
CA ILE A 309 15.31 -10.50 21.93
C ILE A 309 16.81 -10.29 22.08
N PHE A 310 17.44 -9.61 21.10
CA PHE A 310 18.86 -9.33 21.15
C PHE A 310 19.23 -8.47 22.37
N ALA A 311 18.45 -7.44 22.67
CA ALA A 311 18.60 -6.64 23.88
C ALA A 311 18.53 -7.51 25.13
N GLY A 312 17.50 -8.35 25.26
CA GLY A 312 17.31 -9.23 26.41
C GLY A 312 18.49 -10.18 26.61
N VAL A 313 18.97 -10.83 25.55
CA VAL A 313 20.11 -11.75 25.62
C VAL A 313 21.39 -11.01 26.01
N VAL A 314 21.73 -9.95 25.28
CA VAL A 314 23.01 -9.23 25.47
C VAL A 314 23.05 -8.54 26.83
N VAL A 315 21.97 -7.86 27.23
CA VAL A 315 21.92 -7.20 28.54
C VAL A 315 21.96 -8.23 29.67
N SER A 316 21.22 -9.34 29.58
CA SER A 316 21.29 -10.38 30.63
C SER A 316 22.69 -10.95 30.79
N LEU A 317 23.41 -11.19 29.68
CA LEU A 317 24.80 -11.66 29.71
C LEU A 317 25.74 -10.62 30.35
N LEU A 318 25.63 -9.35 29.96
CA LEU A 318 26.45 -8.28 30.53
C LEU A 318 26.20 -8.12 32.03
N LEU A 319 24.92 -8.08 32.44
CA LEU A 319 24.54 -8.01 33.84
C LEU A 319 25.05 -9.24 34.61
N PHE A 320 24.93 -10.43 34.05
CA PHE A 320 25.42 -11.66 34.68
C PHE A 320 26.94 -11.61 34.92
N LEU A 321 27.73 -11.24 33.91
CA LEU A 321 29.19 -11.08 34.05
C LEU A 321 29.54 -10.05 35.13
N TRP A 322 28.81 -8.95 35.20
CA TRP A 322 29.12 -7.87 36.14
C TRP A 322 28.67 -8.16 37.56
N MET A 323 27.56 -8.88 37.71
CA MET A 323 27.13 -9.38 39.01
C MET A 323 28.16 -10.38 39.56
N ASN A 324 28.71 -11.26 38.71
CA ASN A 324 29.81 -12.14 39.10
C ASN A 324 31.07 -11.37 39.50
N ALA A 325 31.42 -10.31 38.76
CA ALA A 325 32.56 -9.46 39.10
C ALA A 325 32.41 -8.67 40.42
N ARG A 326 31.19 -8.60 40.99
CA ARG A 326 30.89 -7.90 42.25
C ARG A 326 30.46 -8.83 43.39
N LYS A 327 30.61 -10.16 43.26
CA LYS A 327 30.25 -11.13 44.32
C LYS A 327 30.79 -10.72 45.70
N LYS A 328 32.06 -10.32 45.77
CA LYS A 328 32.71 -9.87 47.02
C LYS A 328 32.08 -8.61 47.61
N GLU A 329 31.71 -7.64 46.77
CA GLU A 329 31.02 -6.42 47.21
C GLU A 329 29.63 -6.76 47.76
N ILE A 330 28.87 -7.61 47.06
CA ILE A 330 27.55 -8.08 47.51
C ILE A 330 27.66 -8.83 48.84
N ALA A 331 28.68 -9.66 49.02
CA ALA A 331 28.89 -10.40 50.25
C ALA A 331 29.21 -9.49 51.44
N VAL A 332 30.03 -8.44 51.23
CA VAL A 332 30.31 -7.42 52.25
C VAL A 332 29.03 -6.66 52.63
N LEU A 333 28.22 -6.25 51.66
CA LEU A 333 26.95 -5.56 51.92
C LEU A 333 25.98 -6.44 52.73
N LEU A 334 25.87 -7.73 52.40
CA LEU A 334 25.07 -8.70 53.16
C LEU A 334 25.60 -8.89 54.59
N SER A 335 26.92 -8.94 54.78
CA SER A 335 27.54 -9.05 56.11
C SER A 335 27.36 -7.79 56.97
N LEU A 336 27.17 -6.62 56.34
CA LEU A 336 26.82 -5.38 57.01
C LEU A 336 25.32 -5.27 57.36
N GLY A 337 24.53 -6.32 57.08
CA GLY A 337 23.11 -6.38 57.41
C GLY A 337 22.17 -5.76 56.37
N ILE A 338 22.66 -5.37 55.19
CA ILE A 338 21.82 -4.82 54.10
C ILE A 338 21.02 -5.97 53.48
N SER A 339 19.72 -5.77 53.28
CA SER A 339 18.85 -6.81 52.73
C SER A 339 19.10 -7.07 51.24
N LYS A 340 18.82 -8.29 50.79
CA LYS A 340 18.90 -8.70 49.37
C LYS A 340 18.05 -7.81 48.45
N LEU A 341 16.90 -7.37 48.95
CA LEU A 341 15.97 -6.51 48.22
C LEU A 341 16.50 -5.08 48.07
N GLU A 342 17.19 -4.55 49.07
CA GLU A 342 17.88 -3.25 48.97
C GLU A 342 19.05 -3.31 47.98
N ILE A 343 19.82 -4.40 47.98
CA ILE A 343 20.90 -4.60 46.98
C ILE A 343 20.33 -4.67 45.56
N PHE A 344 19.25 -5.45 45.37
CA PHE A 344 18.54 -5.51 44.09
C PHE A 344 18.00 -4.14 43.65
N GLY A 345 17.37 -3.41 44.57
CA GLY A 345 16.86 -2.05 44.30
C GLY A 345 17.98 -1.07 43.94
N GLN A 346 19.19 -1.24 44.47
CA GLN A 346 20.34 -0.44 44.05
C GLN A 346 20.70 -0.72 42.58
N PHE A 347 20.76 -1.99 42.17
CA PHE A 347 21.01 -2.35 40.76
C PHE A 347 19.92 -1.85 39.82
N LEU A 348 18.67 -1.86 40.25
CA LEU A 348 17.56 -1.29 39.49
C LEU A 348 17.76 0.21 39.26
N ILE A 349 18.15 0.97 40.29
CA ILE A 349 18.43 2.41 40.16
C ILE A 349 19.68 2.65 39.28
N GLU A 350 20.71 1.81 39.37
CA GLU A 350 21.87 1.87 38.47
C GLU A 350 21.45 1.71 37.00
N MET A 351 20.55 0.77 36.69
CA MET A 351 20.01 0.61 35.33
C MET A 351 19.19 1.80 34.86
N VAL A 352 18.37 2.40 35.73
CA VAL A 352 17.58 3.59 35.38
C VAL A 352 18.48 4.76 35.00
N PHE A 353 19.58 4.99 35.73
CA PHE A 353 20.52 6.06 35.39
C PHE A 353 21.20 5.85 34.04
N ILE A 354 21.46 4.60 33.67
CA ILE A 354 22.07 4.23 32.38
C ILE A 354 21.04 4.34 31.24
N SER A 355 19.78 3.95 31.47
CA SER A 355 18.76 3.90 30.42
C SER A 355 18.28 5.27 29.98
N ILE A 356 18.20 6.26 30.88
CA ILE A 356 17.76 7.64 30.55
C ILE A 356 18.57 8.26 29.39
N PRO A 357 19.90 8.42 29.48
CA PRO A 357 20.69 8.99 28.38
C PRO A 357 20.66 8.11 27.12
N ALA A 358 20.52 6.79 27.28
CA ALA A 358 20.40 5.88 26.15
C ALA A 358 19.09 6.08 25.37
N PHE A 359 17.95 6.24 26.06
CA PHE A 359 16.66 6.51 25.43
C PHE A 359 16.64 7.87 24.75
N VAL A 360 17.15 8.92 25.41
CA VAL A 360 17.26 10.26 24.82
C VAL A 360 18.15 10.21 23.57
N GLY A 361 19.33 9.61 23.65
CA GLY A 361 20.22 9.46 22.50
C GLY A 361 19.59 8.65 21.36
N SER A 362 18.83 7.60 21.69
CA SER A 362 18.16 6.76 20.69
C SER A 362 17.08 7.50 19.91
N TYR A 363 16.39 8.46 20.54
CA TYR A 363 15.38 9.27 19.87
C TYR A 363 16.00 10.10 18.74
N PHE A 364 17.06 10.86 19.06
CA PHE A 364 17.74 11.69 18.08
C PHE A 364 18.45 10.86 17.01
N LEU A 365 19.03 9.72 17.39
CA LEU A 365 19.65 8.82 16.43
C LEU A 365 18.61 8.21 15.48
N ALA A 366 17.45 7.80 15.99
CA ALA A 366 16.35 7.29 15.18
C ALA A 366 15.85 8.38 14.22
N GLN A 367 15.66 9.62 14.70
CA GLN A 367 15.25 10.75 13.86
C GLN A 367 16.16 10.96 12.65
N TYR A 368 17.48 10.79 12.82
CA TYR A 368 18.44 10.96 11.72
C TYR A 368 18.55 9.75 10.78
N THR A 369 18.22 8.55 11.26
CA THR A 369 18.50 7.29 10.54
C THR A 369 17.25 6.58 10.02
N ALA A 370 16.06 6.93 10.51
CA ALA A 370 14.81 6.26 10.17
C ALA A 370 14.50 6.32 8.66
N ASP A 371 14.59 7.50 8.04
CA ASP A 371 14.32 7.67 6.61
C ASP A 371 15.24 6.81 5.75
N LYS A 372 16.55 6.84 6.03
CA LYS A 372 17.54 6.05 5.27
C LYS A 372 17.28 4.56 5.42
N LEU A 373 17.05 4.09 6.65
CA LEU A 373 16.88 2.66 6.90
C LEU A 373 15.53 2.16 6.36
N GLY A 374 14.46 2.93 6.51
CA GLY A 374 13.14 2.58 6.02
C GLY A 374 13.03 2.60 4.50
N ASN A 375 13.63 3.59 3.83
CA ASN A 375 13.69 3.58 2.35
C ASN A 375 14.58 2.46 1.80
N ASN A 376 15.65 2.07 2.52
CA ASN A 376 16.41 0.87 2.16
C ASN A 376 15.58 -0.41 2.29
N ILE A 377 14.77 -0.52 3.34
CA ILE A 377 13.83 -1.65 3.52
C ILE A 377 12.80 -1.66 2.38
N LEU A 378 12.22 -0.50 2.06
CA LEU A 378 11.30 -0.35 0.94
C LEU A 378 11.93 -0.82 -0.36
N ASN A 379 13.09 -0.26 -0.74
CA ASN A 379 13.80 -0.61 -1.97
C ASN A 379 14.15 -2.09 -2.06
N LYS A 380 14.48 -2.73 -0.93
CA LYS A 380 14.74 -4.16 -0.89
C LYS A 380 13.47 -4.97 -1.16
N VAL A 381 12.37 -4.63 -0.48
CA VAL A 381 11.08 -5.29 -0.65
C VAL A 381 10.56 -5.13 -2.09
N THR A 382 10.55 -3.91 -2.62
CA THR A 382 10.09 -3.63 -3.98
C THR A 382 11.01 -4.24 -5.03
N GLY A 383 12.33 -4.22 -4.81
CA GLY A 383 13.30 -4.88 -5.68
C GLY A 383 13.14 -6.41 -5.74
N ASP A 384 12.83 -7.06 -4.62
CA ASP A 384 12.56 -8.49 -4.57
C ASP A 384 11.24 -8.84 -5.29
N ILE A 385 10.21 -8.00 -5.13
CA ILE A 385 8.93 -8.12 -5.85
C ILE A 385 9.15 -7.94 -7.37
N ALA A 386 9.88 -6.92 -7.78
CA ALA A 386 10.17 -6.66 -9.19
C ALA A 386 10.90 -7.84 -9.85
N LYS A 387 11.87 -8.46 -9.15
CA LYS A 387 12.54 -9.68 -9.63
C LYS A 387 11.59 -10.88 -9.75
N GLN A 388 10.65 -11.01 -8.81
CA GLN A 388 9.64 -12.08 -8.85
C GLN A 388 8.69 -11.89 -10.04
N ILE A 389 8.19 -10.68 -10.25
CA ILE A 389 7.34 -10.32 -11.39
C ILE A 389 8.07 -10.57 -12.70
N ALA A 390 9.30 -10.07 -12.86
CA ALA A 390 10.08 -10.27 -14.09
C ALA A 390 10.26 -11.77 -14.44
N ARG A 391 10.44 -12.63 -13.44
CA ARG A 391 10.49 -14.09 -13.64
C ARG A 391 9.15 -14.67 -14.09
N GLN A 392 8.05 -14.18 -13.53
CA GLN A 392 6.70 -14.62 -13.90
C GLN A 392 6.33 -14.13 -15.30
N SER A 393 6.58 -12.87 -15.64
CA SER A 393 6.36 -12.30 -16.98
C SER A 393 7.22 -12.95 -18.06
N ALA A 394 8.43 -13.40 -17.74
CA ALA A 394 9.23 -14.18 -18.68
C ALA A 394 8.63 -15.58 -18.96
N SER A 395 7.84 -16.13 -18.03
CA SER A 395 7.20 -17.45 -18.14
C SER A 395 5.75 -17.39 -18.64
N SER A 396 5.10 -16.24 -18.49
CA SER A 396 3.70 -15.98 -18.82
C SER A 396 3.72 -14.74 -19.70
N GLN A 397 3.41 -14.86 -20.99
CA GLN A 397 3.32 -13.73 -21.94
C GLN A 397 2.20 -12.75 -21.53
N LEU A 398 2.38 -12.05 -20.42
CA LEU A 398 1.47 -11.04 -19.90
C LEU A 398 1.68 -9.79 -20.76
N GLY A 399 0.63 -9.39 -21.49
CA GLY A 399 0.67 -8.22 -22.38
C GLY A 399 0.89 -6.90 -21.62
N GLY A 400 1.43 -5.89 -22.30
CA GLY A 400 1.84 -4.59 -21.74
C GLY A 400 0.72 -3.54 -21.58
N GLY A 401 -0.49 -3.95 -21.19
CA GLY A 401 -1.63 -3.04 -21.00
C GLY A 401 -1.68 -2.38 -19.61
N ALA A 402 -2.54 -1.36 -19.44
CA ALA A 402 -2.66 -0.57 -18.19
C ALA A 402 -3.03 -1.41 -16.96
N GLU A 403 -3.79 -2.47 -17.18
CA GLU A 403 -4.15 -3.43 -16.14
C GLU A 403 -2.93 -4.21 -15.62
N ALA A 404 -1.94 -4.50 -16.48
CA ALA A 404 -0.69 -5.15 -16.09
C ALA A 404 0.23 -4.21 -15.28
N GLU A 405 0.19 -2.91 -15.54
CA GLU A 405 0.93 -1.93 -14.74
C GLU A 405 0.33 -1.76 -13.33
N GLY A 406 -0.99 -1.75 -13.20
CA GLY A 406 -1.67 -1.80 -11.90
C GLY A 406 -1.24 -3.03 -11.08
N PHE A 407 -1.18 -4.19 -11.72
CA PHE A 407 -0.71 -5.43 -11.09
C PHE A 407 0.71 -5.33 -10.54
N ASN A 408 1.58 -4.58 -11.21
CA ASN A 408 2.99 -4.38 -10.87
C ASN A 408 3.25 -3.17 -9.95
N LYS A 409 2.22 -2.38 -9.61
CA LYS A 409 2.34 -1.20 -8.74
C LYS A 409 2.84 -1.60 -7.36
N THR A 410 3.85 -0.89 -6.85
CA THR A 410 4.37 -1.06 -5.48
C THR A 410 4.40 0.28 -4.75
N LEU A 411 4.65 0.26 -3.43
CA LEU A 411 4.94 1.49 -2.68
C LEU A 411 6.18 2.19 -3.28
N SER A 412 6.03 3.46 -3.63
CA SER A 412 7.11 4.27 -4.23
C SER A 412 7.96 5.00 -3.20
N SER A 413 7.39 5.38 -2.06
CA SER A 413 8.11 6.03 -0.96
C SER A 413 7.42 5.80 0.38
N LEU A 414 8.17 5.99 1.47
CA LEU A 414 7.66 6.05 2.83
C LEU A 414 8.11 7.37 3.47
N ASP A 415 7.14 8.17 3.93
CA ASP A 415 7.41 9.35 4.77
C ASP A 415 7.46 8.93 6.24
N ILE A 416 8.69 8.84 6.78
CA ILE A 416 8.95 8.23 8.09
C ILE A 416 9.23 9.30 9.13
N ASN A 417 8.24 9.54 9.99
CA ASN A 417 8.36 10.46 11.10
C ASN A 417 8.44 9.72 12.44
N VAL A 418 9.51 9.95 13.21
CA VAL A 418 9.68 9.37 14.55
C VAL A 418 8.88 10.18 15.57
N LEU A 419 7.63 9.77 15.76
CA LEU A 419 6.69 10.44 16.66
C LEU A 419 7.08 10.24 18.14
N PRO A 420 6.91 11.27 19.00
CA PRO A 420 7.15 11.15 20.44
C PRO A 420 6.31 10.04 21.12
N LYS A 421 5.15 9.69 20.56
CA LYS A 421 4.34 8.56 21.08
C LYS A 421 5.13 7.24 21.07
N PHE A 422 6.05 7.03 20.12
CA PHE A 422 6.83 5.80 20.03
C PHE A 422 7.89 5.66 21.12
N ILE A 423 8.45 6.77 21.62
CA ILE A 423 9.42 6.68 22.72
C ILE A 423 8.77 6.13 23.99
N ILE A 424 7.50 6.44 24.22
CA ILE A 424 6.76 5.90 25.38
C ILE A 424 6.67 4.38 25.28
N TYR A 425 6.26 3.84 24.12
CA TYR A 425 6.20 2.40 23.91
C TYR A 425 7.58 1.73 24.07
N VAL A 426 8.62 2.30 23.46
CA VAL A 426 9.98 1.75 23.54
C VAL A 426 10.49 1.78 24.98
N VAL A 427 10.29 2.86 25.72
CA VAL A 427 10.66 2.94 27.15
C VAL A 427 9.96 1.86 27.96
N ILE A 428 8.66 1.63 27.75
CA ILE A 428 7.89 0.59 28.46
C ILE A 428 8.45 -0.80 28.15
N PHE A 429 8.55 -1.16 26.87
CA PHE A 429 9.01 -2.49 26.46
C PHE A 429 10.47 -2.75 26.85
N MET A 430 11.36 -1.78 26.63
CA MET A 430 12.76 -1.92 27.00
C MET A 430 12.95 -1.95 28.51
N SER A 431 12.20 -1.17 29.29
CA SER A 431 12.27 -1.25 30.75
C SER A 431 11.84 -2.61 31.27
N LEU A 432 10.83 -3.22 30.65
CA LEU A 432 10.43 -4.60 30.97
C LEU A 432 11.53 -5.60 30.64
N VAL A 433 12.15 -5.50 29.46
CA VAL A 433 13.29 -6.35 29.07
C VAL A 433 14.44 -6.20 30.06
N LEU A 434 14.82 -4.96 30.41
CA LEU A 434 15.87 -4.68 31.38
C LEU A 434 15.56 -5.28 32.75
N LEU A 435 14.31 -5.12 33.24
CA LEU A 435 13.89 -5.67 34.52
C LEU A 435 13.99 -7.20 34.54
N VAL A 436 13.48 -7.87 33.49
CA VAL A 436 13.56 -9.32 33.34
C VAL A 436 15.03 -9.78 33.29
N SER A 437 15.86 -9.10 32.50
CA SER A 437 17.31 -9.36 32.44
C SER A 437 17.96 -9.24 33.81
N LEU A 438 17.66 -8.19 34.57
CA LEU A 438 18.21 -8.00 35.91
C LEU A 438 17.76 -9.09 36.88
N ILE A 439 16.49 -9.50 36.84
CA ILE A 439 15.99 -10.60 37.67
C ILE A 439 16.77 -11.89 37.36
N ILE A 440 16.88 -12.26 36.08
CA ILE A 440 17.59 -13.47 35.64
C ILE A 440 19.06 -13.43 36.09
N SER A 441 19.76 -12.34 35.83
CA SER A 441 21.18 -12.20 36.15
C SER A 441 21.44 -12.16 37.66
N SER A 442 20.49 -11.65 38.44
CA SER A 442 20.65 -11.49 39.90
C SER A 442 20.21 -12.68 40.73
N PHE A 443 19.32 -13.51 40.20
CA PHE A 443 18.69 -14.61 40.92
C PHE A 443 19.72 -15.55 41.58
N ASN A 444 20.71 -16.02 40.82
CA ASN A 444 21.68 -17.00 41.32
C ASN A 444 22.62 -16.44 42.40
N ILE A 445 22.97 -15.15 42.32
CA ILE A 445 23.92 -14.53 43.25
C ILE A 445 23.22 -14.08 44.52
N LEU A 446 22.07 -13.42 44.40
CA LEU A 446 21.33 -12.93 45.56
C LEU A 446 20.70 -14.07 46.39
N ARG A 447 20.51 -15.27 45.83
CA ARG A 447 20.03 -16.42 46.60
C ARG A 447 21.07 -16.92 47.62
N ARG A 448 22.36 -16.79 47.33
CA ARG A 448 23.46 -17.28 48.18
C ARG A 448 23.63 -16.47 49.47
N ASN A 449 24.27 -17.08 50.46
CA ASN A 449 24.61 -16.44 51.73
C ASN A 449 25.96 -15.70 51.64
N SER A 450 26.21 -14.74 52.54
CA SER A 450 27.46 -13.95 52.55
C SER A 450 28.70 -14.83 52.63
N LYS A 451 28.68 -15.88 53.46
CA LYS A 451 29.76 -16.86 53.60
C LYS A 451 30.03 -17.62 52.29
N GLU A 452 28.98 -18.04 51.59
CA GLU A 452 29.12 -18.75 50.30
C GLU A 452 29.73 -17.84 49.23
N LEU A 453 29.30 -16.57 49.17
CA LEU A 453 29.82 -15.60 48.20
C LEU A 453 31.28 -15.18 48.47
N LEU A 454 31.78 -15.32 49.70
CA LEU A 454 33.17 -15.02 50.08
C LEU A 454 34.13 -16.20 49.85
N ILE A 455 33.63 -17.44 49.93
CA ILE A 455 34.42 -18.68 49.78
C ILE A 455 34.45 -19.17 48.32
N ASP A 456 33.48 -18.76 47.50
CA ASP A 456 33.39 -19.09 46.08
C ASP A 456 34.54 -18.42 45.29
N ASN A 457 35.66 -19.13 45.16
CA ASN A 457 36.85 -18.74 44.40
C ASN A 457 36.82 -19.18 42.92
N ASN A 458 35.69 -19.71 42.44
CA ASN A 458 35.49 -20.09 41.04
C ASN A 458 34.79 -19.00 40.21
#